data_AF-C5PDC5-F1
#
_entry.id   AF-C5PDC5-F1
#
_cell.length_a   1.000
_cell.length_b   1.000
_cell.length_c   1.000
_cell.angle_alpha   90.00
_cell.angle_beta   90.00
_cell.angle_gamma   90.00
#
_symmetry.space_group_name_H-M   'P 1'
#
loop_
_entity.id
_entity.type
_entity.pdbx_description
1 polymer ?
#
loop_
_entity_poly.entity_id
_entity_poly.type
_entity_poly.pdbx_seq_one_letter_code
_entity_poly.pdbx_strand_id
1 'polypeptide(L)' 'MVLENVKEMWTEKPKGGKGKGVNKDRFVSKMFLRGDSVILVLLS' A
#
# COMPACT_ATOMS: atom_id res chain seq x y z
N MET A 1 -4.56 -11.89 7.24
CA MET A 1 -4.46 -10.86 8.29
C MET A 1 -5.64 -9.91 8.14
N VAL A 2 -6.17 -9.43 9.27
CA VAL A 2 -7.25 -8.43 9.31
C VAL A 2 -6.67 -7.17 9.94
N LEU A 3 -6.83 -6.03 9.26
CA LEU A 3 -6.35 -4.73 9.71
C LEU A 3 -7.51 -3.74 9.71
N GLU A 4 -7.53 -2.82 10.68
CA GLU A 4 -8.56 -1.80 10.81
C GLU A 4 -7.93 -0.41 10.81
N ASN A 5 -8.66 0.60 10.31
CA ASN A 5 -8.22 1.99 10.20
C ASN A 5 -6.87 2.16 9.48
N VAL A 6 -6.71 1.48 8.35
CA VAL A 6 -5.44 1.39 7.61
C VAL A 6 -5.26 2.59 6.69
N LYS A 7 -4.04 3.13 6.65
CA LYS A 7 -3.60 4.03 5.58
C LYS A 7 -2.71 3.25 4.61
N GLU A 8 -3.25 2.94 3.44
CA GLU A 8 -2.51 2.34 2.33
C GLU A 8 -1.75 3.44 1.57
N MET A 9 -0.51 3.16 1.17
CA MET A 9 0.34 4.09 0.44
C MET A 9 1.08 3.37 -0.69
N TRP A 10 1.11 3.99 -1.87
CA TRP A 10 1.85 3.47 -3.02
C TRP A 10 2.31 4.62 -3.92
N THR A 11 3.22 4.33 -4.86
CA THR A 11 3.68 5.29 -5.86
C THR A 11 3.26 4.82 -7.24
N GLU A 12 2.48 5.64 -7.95
CA GLU A 12 2.15 5.40 -9.35
C GLU A 12 3.30 5.89 -10.24
N LYS A 13 3.80 5.00 -11.10
CA LYS A 13 4.80 5.36 -12.11
C LYS A 13 4.09 5.83 -13.39
N PRO A 14 4.52 6.93 -14.02
CA PRO A 14 3.93 7.40 -15.26
C PRO A 14 4.13 6.38 -16.39
N LYS A 15 3.11 6.21 -17.22
CA LYS A 15 3.17 5.38 -18.43
C LYS A 15 4.25 5.93 -19.37
N GLY A 16 5.21 5.09 -19.75
CA GLY A 16 6.34 5.48 -20.61
C GLY A 16 7.63 5.88 -19.87
N GLY A 17 7.68 5.74 -18.53
CA GLY A 17 8.92 5.85 -17.75
C GLY A 17 9.55 7.23 -17.64
N LYS A 18 9.01 8.22 -18.36
CA LYS A 18 9.42 9.63 -18.26
C LYS A 18 8.43 10.38 -17.35
N GLY A 19 8.91 10.82 -16.19
CA GLY A 19 8.17 11.65 -15.25
C GLY A 19 8.42 11.28 -13.79
N LYS A 20 8.06 12.17 -12.87
CA LYS A 20 8.12 11.90 -11.42
C LYS A 20 6.98 10.96 -11.02
N GLY A 21 7.29 9.99 -10.16
CA GLY A 21 6.26 9.13 -9.57
C GLY A 21 5.30 9.96 -8.70
N VAL A 22 4.02 9.59 -8.72
CA VAL A 22 2.99 10.27 -7.93
C VAL A 22 2.71 9.41 -6.71
N ASN A 23 2.96 9.96 -5.52
CA ASN A 23 2.57 9.29 -4.28
C ASN A 23 1.06 9.37 -4.10
N LYS A 24 0.49 8.22 -3.79
CA LYS A 24 -0.93 8.04 -3.50
C LYS A 24 -1.06 7.49 -2.10
N ASP A 25 -2.11 7.91 -1.44
CA ASP A 25 -2.57 7.24 -0.24
C ASP A 25 -4.09 7.08 -0.26
N ARG A 26 -4.55 6.10 0.51
CA ARG A 26 -5.96 5.79 0.68
C ARG A 26 -6.21 5.35 2.11
N PHE A 27 -7.28 5.88 2.69
CA PHE A 27 -7.78 5.37 3.96
C PHE A 27 -8.75 4.21 3.72
N VAL A 28 -8.54 3.11 4.45
CA VAL A 28 -9.35 1.90 4.39
C VAL A 28 -9.74 1.50 5.81
N SER A 29 -11.03 1.61 6.13
CA SER A 29 -11.52 1.33 7.48
C SER A 29 -11.29 -0.13 7.90
N LYS A 30 -11.30 -1.08 6.96
CA LYS A 30 -11.03 -2.50 7.21
C LYS A 30 -10.41 -3.16 5.99
N MET A 31 -9.30 -3.86 6.18
CA MET A 31 -8.52 -4.51 5.13
C MET A 31 -8.25 -5.97 5.47
N PHE A 32 -8.45 -6.85 4.48
CA PHE A 32 -8.11 -8.26 4.58
C PHE A 32 -6.92 -8.54 3.66
N LEU A 33 -5.82 -9.00 4.24
CA LEU A 33 -4.60 -9.38 3.51
C LEU A 33 -4.41 -10.89 3.54
N ARG A 34 -4.05 -11.47 2.40
CA ARG A 34 -3.63 -12.88 2.32
C ARG A 34 -2.17 -13.00 2.76
N GLY A 35 -1.83 -14.07 3.48
CA GLY A 35 -0.51 -14.21 4.12
C GLY A 35 0.67 -14.30 3.15
N ASP A 36 0.45 -14.85 1.96
CA ASP A 36 1.45 -14.95 0.88
C ASP A 36 1.79 -13.62 0.21
N SER A 37 0.95 -12.60 0.39
CA SER A 37 1.17 -11.26 -0.16
C SER A 37 2.00 -10.37 0.77
N VAL A 38 2.38 -10.86 1.95
CA VAL A 38 3.10 -10.10 2.98
C VAL A 38 4.57 -10.50 2.96
N ILE A 39 5.47 -9.54 2.71
CA ILE A 39 6.93 -9.77 2.65
C ILE A 39 7.58 -9.44 4.00
N LEU A 40 7.15 -8.36 4.65
CA LEU A 40 7.73 -7.88 5.90
C LEU A 40 6.65 -7.28 6.79
N VAL A 41 6.73 -7.58 8.08
CA VAL A 41 5.97 -6.93 9.14
C VAL A 41 6.98 -6.35 10.12
N LEU A 42 6.93 -5.04 10.35
CA LEU A 42 7.69 -4.42 11.44
C LEU A 42 6.79 -4.32 12.65
N LEU A 43 7.29 -4.81 13.79
CA LEU A 43 6.68 -4.62 15.09
C LEU A 43 7.50 -3.56 15.81
N SER A 44 6.83 -2.54 16.34
CA SER A 44 7.45 -1.55 17.24
C SER A 44 7.45 -2.04 18.67
#